data_AF-A0A7X6MRN3-F1
#
_entry.id   AF-A0A7X6MRN3-F1
#
_cell.length_a   1.000
_cell.length_b   1.000
_cell.length_c   1.000
_cell.angle_alpha   90.00
_cell.angle_beta   90.00
_cell.angle_gamma   90.00
#
_symmetry.space_group_name_H-M   'P 1'
#
loop_
_entity.id
_entity.type
_entity.pdbx_description
1 polymer ?
#
loop_
_entity_poly.entity_id
_entity_poly.type
_entity_poly.pdbx_seq_one_letter_code
_entity_poly.pdbx_strand_id
1 'polypeptide(L)'
;MSDIFAAQPSGMATFSAANEAAGSAITTVGSADSAAMLMSAAAALGPIGAVYLAAFGPAQANNLAGTLLVGGVHAATSAATEMSRSAVLSNDDA
;
A
#
# COMPACT_ATOMS: atom_id res chain seq x y z
N MET A 1 7.10 34.90 2.30
CA MET A 1 6.63 33.63 2.85
C MET A 1 7.88 32.92 3.36
N SER A 2 7.89 32.40 4.59
CA SER A 2 9.11 31.81 5.18
C SER A 2 9.54 30.54 4.43
N ASP A 3 10.83 30.41 4.14
CA ASP A 3 11.44 29.25 3.45
C ASP A 3 11.19 27.90 4.13
N ILE A 4 10.70 27.91 5.38
CA ILE A 4 10.31 26.73 6.15
C ILE A 4 9.22 25.89 5.46
N PHE A 5 8.35 26.50 4.65
CA PHE A 5 7.27 25.79 3.94
C PHE A 5 7.56 25.59 2.45
N ALA A 6 8.77 25.93 1.98
CA ALA A 6 9.15 25.68 0.59
C ALA A 6 9.31 24.16 0.34
N ALA A 7 8.94 23.72 -0.85
CA ALA A 7 9.20 22.34 -1.28
C ALA A 7 10.71 22.09 -1.30
N GLN A 8 11.17 21.10 -0.53
CA GLN A 8 12.58 20.72 -0.46
C GLN A 8 12.80 19.42 -1.23
N PRO A 9 13.54 19.42 -2.37
CA PRO A 9 13.70 18.24 -3.20
C PRO A 9 14.26 17.01 -2.47
N SER A 10 15.15 17.21 -1.50
CA SER A 10 15.69 16.13 -0.65
C SER A 10 14.62 15.51 0.25
N GLY A 11 13.78 16.32 0.89
CA GLY A 11 12.66 15.85 1.69
C GLY A 11 11.60 15.12 0.87
N MET A 12 11.33 15.60 -0.36
CA MET A 12 10.45 14.94 -1.32
C MET A 12 11.00 13.55 -1.71
N ALA A 13 12.30 13.43 -1.96
CA ALA A 13 12.94 12.15 -2.25
C ALA A 13 12.78 11.15 -1.09
N THR A 14 13.01 11.60 0.15
CA THR A 14 12.80 10.77 1.34
C THR A 14 11.34 10.34 1.50
N PHE A 15 10.38 11.25 1.30
CA PHE A 15 8.96 10.92 1.38
C PHE A 15 8.51 9.95 0.27
N SER A 16 9.04 10.13 -0.95
CA SER A 16 8.80 9.21 -2.06
C SER A 16 9.28 7.80 -1.72
N ALA A 17 10.52 7.65 -1.26
CA ALA A 17 11.09 6.36 -0.87
C ALA A 17 10.32 5.70 0.27
N ALA A 18 9.86 6.48 1.26
CA ALA A 18 9.04 5.96 2.36
C ALA A 18 7.70 5.40 1.87
N ASN A 19 7.04 6.09 0.92
CA ASN A 19 5.80 5.61 0.32
C ASN A 19 6.01 4.36 -0.55
N GLU A 20 7.08 4.31 -1.33
CA GLU A 20 7.41 3.11 -2.11
C GLU A 20 7.63 1.89 -1.21
N ALA A 21 8.42 2.05 -0.14
CA ALA A 21 8.67 1.00 0.85
C ALA A 21 7.37 0.55 1.54
N ALA A 22 6.51 1.51 1.92
CA ALA A 22 5.20 1.20 2.50
C ALA A 22 4.31 0.43 1.54
N GLY A 23 4.20 0.87 0.28
CA GLY A 23 3.40 0.20 -0.75
C GLY A 23 3.84 -1.24 -0.99
N SER A 24 5.15 -1.46 -1.09
CA SER A 24 5.76 -2.79 -1.21
C SER A 24 5.45 -3.67 0.01
N ALA A 25 5.71 -3.17 1.22
CA ALA A 25 5.47 -3.92 2.45
C ALA A 25 4.00 -4.32 2.63
N ILE A 26 3.07 -3.39 2.40
CA ILE A 26 1.62 -3.64 2.51
C ILE A 26 1.19 -4.72 1.50
N THR A 27 1.66 -4.62 0.26
CA THR A 27 1.33 -5.58 -0.79
C THR A 27 1.85 -6.98 -0.45
N THR A 28 3.12 -7.09 -0.04
CA THR A 28 3.75 -8.36 0.32
C THR A 28 3.10 -8.99 1.54
N VAL A 29 2.99 -8.23 2.64
CA VAL A 29 2.45 -8.74 3.91
C VAL A 29 0.96 -9.05 3.78
N GLY A 30 0.18 -8.19 3.12
CA GLY A 30 -1.25 -8.43 2.90
C GLY A 30 -1.53 -9.68 2.07
N SER A 31 -0.71 -9.95 1.04
CA SER A 31 -0.83 -11.18 0.25
C SER A 31 -0.48 -12.42 1.06
N ALA A 32 0.58 -12.36 1.86
CA ALA A 32 0.99 -13.46 2.73
C ALA A 32 -0.05 -13.75 3.83
N ASP A 33 -0.59 -12.70 4.46
CA ASP A 33 -1.67 -12.81 5.45
C ASP A 33 -2.93 -13.43 4.84
N SER A 34 -3.35 -12.96 3.66
CA SER A 34 -4.52 -13.52 2.98
C SER A 34 -4.36 -15.00 2.63
N ALA A 35 -3.15 -15.43 2.25
CA ALA A 35 -2.86 -16.84 2.01
C ALA A 35 -2.91 -17.65 3.31
N ALA A 36 -2.33 -17.12 4.40
CA ALA A 36 -2.38 -17.74 5.72
C ALA A 36 -3.82 -17.92 6.21
N MET A 37 -4.65 -16.89 6.09
CA MET A 37 -6.06 -16.94 6.50
C MET A 37 -6.87 -17.94 5.68
N LEU A 38 -6.62 -18.05 4.37
CA LEU A 38 -7.28 -19.08 3.55
C LEU A 38 -6.93 -20.50 4.02
N MET A 39 -5.65 -20.76 4.34
CA MET A 39 -5.22 -22.05 4.88
C MET A 39 -5.84 -22.33 6.25
N SER A 40 -5.89 -21.34 7.13
CA SER A 40 -6.53 -21.46 8.44
C SER A 40 -8.04 -21.76 8.33
N ALA A 41 -8.75 -21.09 7.42
CA ALA A 41 -10.16 -21.34 7.16
C ALA A 41 -10.41 -22.77 6.62
N ALA A 42 -9.55 -23.26 5.73
CA ALA A 42 -9.64 -24.62 5.20
C ALA A 42 -9.45 -25.68 6.31
N ALA A 43 -8.46 -25.50 7.19
CA ALA A 43 -8.21 -26.40 8.31
C ALA A 43 -9.37 -26.42 9.33
N ALA A 44 -10.09 -25.30 9.45
CA ALA A 44 -11.19 -25.16 10.39
C ALA A 44 -12.54 -25.67 9.84
N LEU A 45 -12.64 -26.13 8.59
CA LEU A 45 -13.90 -26.52 7.96
C LEU A 45 -14.73 -27.53 8.78
N GLY A 46 -14.07 -28.49 9.45
CA GLY A 46 -14.75 -29.44 10.34
C GLY A 46 -15.40 -28.76 11.56
N PRO A 47 -14.61 -28.06 12.41
CA PRO A 47 -15.13 -27.39 13.60
C PRO A 47 -16.18 -26.28 13.38
N ILE A 48 -16.04 -25.45 12.33
CA ILE A 48 -16.90 -24.26 12.11
C ILE A 48 -17.91 -24.43 10.97
N GLY A 49 -17.81 -25.51 10.19
CA GLY A 49 -18.77 -25.88 9.14
C GLY A 49 -18.66 -25.09 7.83
N ALA A 50 -19.21 -25.65 6.76
CA ALA A 50 -19.11 -25.10 5.40
C ALA A 50 -19.81 -23.75 5.20
N VAL A 51 -20.81 -23.42 6.04
CA VAL A 51 -21.53 -22.14 5.98
C VAL A 51 -20.58 -20.98 6.29
N TYR A 52 -19.61 -21.17 7.19
CA TYR A 52 -18.59 -20.17 7.47
C TYR A 52 -17.77 -19.85 6.22
N LEU A 53 -17.40 -20.87 5.43
CA LEU A 53 -16.62 -20.70 4.21
C LEU A 53 -17.33 -19.82 3.17
N ALA A 54 -18.65 -19.95 3.07
CA ALA A 54 -19.48 -19.16 2.17
C ALA A 54 -19.48 -17.66 2.52
N ALA A 55 -19.41 -17.31 3.81
CA ALA A 55 -19.28 -15.93 4.26
C ALA A 55 -17.82 -15.43 4.24
N PHE A 56 -16.88 -16.30 4.60
CA PHE A 56 -15.45 -16.00 4.68
C PHE A 56 -14.86 -15.66 3.31
N GLY A 57 -15.16 -16.43 2.27
CA GLY A 57 -14.56 -16.23 0.93
C GLY A 57 -14.70 -14.79 0.41
N PRO A 58 -15.92 -14.24 0.29
CA PRO A 58 -16.14 -12.86 -0.12
C PRO A 58 -15.49 -11.83 0.83
N ALA A 59 -15.54 -12.07 2.15
CA ALA A 59 -14.94 -11.17 3.12
C ALA A 59 -13.41 -11.10 2.99
N GLN A 60 -12.76 -12.26 2.84
CA GLN A 60 -11.32 -12.36 2.65
C GLN A 60 -10.88 -11.75 1.31
N ALA A 61 -11.64 -11.98 0.23
CA ALA A 61 -11.37 -11.36 -1.06
C ALA A 61 -11.44 -9.83 -1.00
N ASN A 62 -12.46 -9.28 -0.33
CA ASN A 62 -12.58 -7.83 -0.14
C ASN A 62 -11.48 -7.26 0.75
N ASN A 63 -11.08 -7.99 1.79
CA ASN A 63 -9.96 -7.61 2.65
C ASN A 63 -8.65 -7.53 1.86
N LEU A 64 -8.34 -8.55 1.06
CA LEU A 64 -7.16 -8.55 0.19
C LEU A 64 -7.22 -7.41 -0.83
N ALA A 65 -8.34 -7.24 -1.51
CA ALA A 65 -8.51 -6.16 -2.51
C ALA A 65 -8.30 -4.77 -1.88
N GLY A 66 -8.87 -4.52 -0.70
CA GLY A 66 -8.66 -3.28 0.04
C GLY A 66 -7.20 -3.08 0.44
N THR A 67 -6.53 -4.14 0.89
CA THR A 67 -5.11 -4.08 1.28
C THR A 67 -4.21 -3.77 0.09
N LEU A 68 -4.43 -4.44 -1.04
CA LEU A 68 -3.70 -4.18 -2.29
C LEU A 68 -3.96 -2.76 -2.81
N LEU A 69 -5.19 -2.25 -2.68
CA LEU A 69 -5.51 -0.87 -3.02
C LEU A 69 -4.70 0.12 -2.18
N VAL A 70 -4.59 -0.09 -0.87
CA VAL A 70 -3.78 0.78 0.01
C VAL A 70 -2.30 0.72 -0.40
N GLY A 71 -1.76 -0.47 -0.69
CA GLY A 71 -0.41 -0.62 -1.21
C GLY A 71 -0.19 0.15 -2.52
N GLY A 72 -1.15 0.06 -3.45
CA GLY A 72 -1.14 0.79 -4.71
C GLY A 72 -1.21 2.31 -4.54
N VAL A 73 -2.01 2.80 -3.58
CA VAL A 73 -2.10 4.24 -3.27
C VAL A 73 -0.76 4.79 -2.75
N HIS A 74 -0.05 4.03 -1.92
CA HIS A 74 1.29 4.41 -1.48
C HIS A 74 2.27 4.46 -2.67
N ALA A 75 2.26 3.45 -3.55
CA ALA A 75 3.09 3.47 -4.76
C ALA A 75 2.77 4.68 -5.66
N ALA A 76 1.49 4.99 -5.87
CA ALA A 76 1.06 6.17 -6.63
C ALA A 76 1.49 7.48 -5.98
N THR A 77 1.44 7.57 -4.64
CA THR A 77 1.89 8.73 -3.88
C THR A 77 3.40 8.96 -4.04
N SER A 78 4.20 7.89 -4.02
CA SER A 78 5.63 7.94 -4.34
C SER A 78 5.86 8.52 -5.75
N ALA A 79 5.21 7.95 -6.77
CA ALA A 79 5.33 8.42 -8.15
C ALA A 79 4.92 9.89 -8.32
N ALA A 80 3.81 10.32 -7.72
CA ALA A 80 3.36 11.70 -7.75
C ALA A 80 4.34 12.66 -7.05
N THR A 81 4.95 12.21 -5.95
CA THR A 81 5.98 12.97 -5.24
C THR A 81 7.22 13.16 -6.13
N GLU A 82 7.67 12.11 -6.82
CA GLU A 82 8.84 12.19 -7.69
C GLU A 82 8.58 13.06 -8.92
N MET A 83 7.39 12.98 -9.53
CA MET A 83 6.99 13.90 -10.60
C MET A 83 7.01 15.36 -10.14
N SER A 84 6.48 15.63 -8.95
CA SER A 84 6.49 16.98 -8.37
C SER A 84 7.90 17.47 -8.07
N ARG A 85 8.77 16.58 -7.56
CA ARG A 85 10.18 16.89 -7.27
C ARG A 85 10.94 17.26 -8.55
N SER A 86 10.74 16.51 -9.63
CA SER A 86 11.34 16.78 -10.94
C SER A 86 10.95 18.18 -11.44
N ALA A 87 9.68 18.56 -11.30
CA ALA A 87 9.19 19.89 -11.68
C ALA A 87 9.80 21.04 -10.85
N VAL A 88 10.05 20.80 -9.55
CA VAL A 88 10.74 21.79 -8.69
C VAL A 88 12.18 21.98 -9.16
N LEU A 89 12.92 20.88 -9.36
CA LEU A 89 14.31 20.94 -9.81
C LEU A 89 14.44 21.63 -11.19
N SER A 90 13.54 21.36 -12.12
CA SER A 90 13.56 22.01 -13.43
C SER A 90 13.30 23.52 -13.39
N ASN A 91 12.58 24.00 -12.37
CA ASN A 91 12.33 25.43 -12.20
C ASN A 91 13.48 26.15 -11.48
N ASP A 92 14.27 25.44 -10.67
CA ASP A 92 15.46 26.00 -10.00
C ASP A 92 16.63 26.19 -10.98
N ASP A 93 16.66 25.44 -12.09
CA ASP A 93 17.67 25.53 -13.15
C ASP A 93 17.42 26.65 -14.20
N ALA A 94 16.29 27.36 -14.13
CA ALA A 94 15.84 28.37 -15.11
C ALA A 94 16.02 29.82 -14.61
#